data_AF-A0A9P9PL01-F1
#
_entry.id   AF-A0A9P9PL01-F1
#
_cell.length_a   1.000
_cell.length_b   1.000
_cell.length_c   1.000
_cell.angle_alpha   90.00
_cell.angle_beta   90.00
_cell.angle_gamma   90.00
#
_symmetry.space_group_name_H-M   'P 1'
#
loop_
_entity.id
_entity.type
_entity.pdbx_description
1 polymer ?
#
loop_
_entity_poly.entity_id
_entity_poly.type
_entity_poly.pdbx_seq_one_letter_code
_entity_poly.pdbx_strand_id
1 'polypeptide(L)'
;MSFLELEGLHVFVTGAAGGIGSAIVEEFLAQGCKVTAHDLRPNPLATNGNPNLNCIQGDISDEKSVEESFAQALKLHKCPVNILCANAGITDESNSYPIWEMPTELWDRTYAINVRGTYLTIKHFLRSVDMAQKNTGKELPNVSVVVTGSECGVFGQAGHVEYASGKAGLQYGLVKTVKNEAVRLNGKARINAVAPGWVDTKLIEGRLDDPKELWREAQATVPLRKIAQPTDVARAAAFLASHRAAGHISGQCISVDGGMEGRIVWSEDEIQRSQRTTSDTMTSEKEVGSEVFGTTTEGVTSLQPSPSGKSTKKIKILLSVDFDAVSGWLGTGQHPDNNLADYSAGFFAGQVGVPRLLKLFKKLGVQNKVTWFVPMHSAESFPDEFQSILESGAEISLHGYCHEGAPQLTPTQEKDVLEHCIALYQELVGKRPVGYRAPLYQLRETTVELLEQYSFLYDTSLSHHDSKPYYLPNLPPIKVPSYEESASAKDWMNPLPKPSPPTSKTLVEIPANWYAEDMTPLQFWPHVPNSQGYVDVRVIENMWKDKFEWIRSELDEMRASDVMVFPLVLHPDTSGMAHVIGMVERFVKWLQGWEGEVEFCTYEEAAREWKGMNVVDR
;
A
#
# COMPACT_ATOMS: atom_id res chain seq x y z
N MET A 1 -14.46 8.29 -42.98
CA MET A 1 -13.77 9.06 -41.92
C MET A 1 -13.20 8.06 -40.94
N SER A 2 -11.93 8.23 -40.54
CA SER A 2 -11.33 7.43 -39.48
C SER A 2 -12.14 7.56 -38.18
N PHE A 3 -11.94 6.61 -37.26
CA PHE A 3 -12.52 6.69 -35.92
C PHE A 3 -12.08 7.95 -35.17
N LEU A 4 -10.82 8.39 -35.38
CA LEU A 4 -10.24 9.52 -34.66
C LEU A 4 -10.55 10.89 -35.29
N GLU A 5 -10.94 10.96 -36.57
CA GLU A 5 -11.21 12.22 -37.30
C GLU A 5 -10.07 13.25 -37.17
N LEU A 6 -8.84 12.79 -37.42
CA LEU A 6 -7.63 13.61 -37.35
C LEU A 6 -7.11 14.02 -38.73
N GLU A 7 -7.64 13.44 -39.80
CA GLU A 7 -7.16 13.62 -41.17
C GLU A 7 -7.07 15.10 -41.56
N GLY A 8 -5.92 15.49 -42.11
CA GLY A 8 -5.67 16.84 -42.58
C GLY A 8 -5.42 17.90 -41.49
N LEU A 9 -5.57 17.56 -40.21
CA LEU A 9 -5.19 18.43 -39.10
C LEU A 9 -3.67 18.59 -39.02
N HIS A 10 -3.22 19.73 -38.50
CA HIS A 10 -1.80 20.01 -38.34
C HIS A 10 -1.36 19.71 -36.90
N VAL A 11 -0.39 18.82 -36.77
CA VAL A 11 0.21 18.35 -35.51
C VAL A 11 1.63 18.89 -35.40
N PHE A 12 1.98 19.47 -34.25
CA PHE A 12 3.35 19.86 -33.91
C PHE A 12 3.87 18.96 -32.80
N VAL A 13 5.01 18.29 -33.04
CA VAL A 13 5.60 17.32 -32.10
C VAL A 13 6.98 17.79 -31.70
N THR A 14 7.22 18.00 -30.39
CA THR A 14 8.56 18.30 -29.87
C THR A 14 9.30 17.02 -29.46
N GLY A 15 10.63 17.04 -29.56
CA GLY A 15 11.46 15.86 -29.27
C GLY A 15 11.29 14.76 -30.33
N ALA A 16 10.97 15.17 -31.55
CA ALA A 16 10.55 14.28 -32.62
C ALA A 16 11.67 13.40 -33.20
N ALA A 17 12.93 13.63 -32.81
CA ALA A 17 14.05 12.75 -33.15
C ALA A 17 14.32 11.70 -32.05
N GLY A 18 13.61 11.75 -30.92
CA GLY A 18 13.64 10.72 -29.87
C GLY A 18 12.70 9.56 -30.16
N GLY A 19 12.84 8.44 -29.44
CA GLY A 19 12.09 7.21 -29.73
C GLY A 19 10.56 7.35 -29.65
N ILE A 20 10.04 7.95 -28.57
CA ILE A 20 8.59 8.24 -28.44
C ILE A 20 8.17 9.29 -29.47
N GLY A 21 8.97 10.34 -29.66
CA GLY A 21 8.65 11.44 -30.57
C GLY A 21 8.55 11.00 -32.03
N SER A 22 9.44 10.12 -32.50
CA SER A 22 9.37 9.56 -33.86
C SER A 22 8.13 8.70 -34.04
N ALA A 23 7.77 7.88 -33.05
CA ALA A 23 6.55 7.07 -33.09
C ALA A 23 5.28 7.94 -33.11
N ILE A 24 5.25 9.04 -32.35
CA ILE A 24 4.16 10.03 -32.41
C ILE A 24 4.05 10.62 -33.82
N VAL A 25 5.17 11.02 -34.44
CA VAL A 25 5.17 11.54 -35.81
C VAL A 25 4.60 10.53 -36.80
N GLU A 26 5.08 9.29 -36.74
CA GLU A 26 4.62 8.21 -37.63
C GLU A 26 3.13 7.89 -37.44
N GLU A 27 2.65 7.82 -36.19
CA GLU A 27 1.24 7.57 -35.89
C GLU A 27 0.35 8.68 -36.48
N PHE A 28 0.67 9.96 -36.25
CA PHE A 28 -0.14 11.05 -36.81
C PHE A 28 -0.06 11.12 -38.35
N LEU A 29 1.08 10.80 -38.96
CA LEU A 29 1.16 10.68 -40.43
C LEU A 29 0.27 9.54 -40.95
N ALA A 30 0.22 8.40 -40.24
CA ALA A 30 -0.66 7.27 -40.57
C ALA A 30 -2.14 7.63 -40.42
N GLN A 31 -2.50 8.51 -39.48
CA GLN A 31 -3.84 9.10 -39.34
C GLN A 31 -4.13 10.20 -40.38
N GLY A 32 -3.24 10.44 -41.34
CA GLY A 32 -3.43 11.41 -42.42
C GLY A 32 -3.24 12.87 -42.01
N CYS A 33 -2.60 13.13 -40.87
CA CYS A 33 -2.27 14.48 -40.43
C CYS A 33 -1.12 15.09 -41.24
N LYS A 34 -1.04 16.42 -41.19
CA LYS A 34 0.16 17.19 -41.50
C LYS A 34 0.98 17.31 -40.23
N VAL A 35 2.24 16.89 -40.25
CA VAL A 35 3.08 16.84 -39.05
C VAL A 35 4.28 17.78 -39.20
N THR A 36 4.50 18.62 -38.20
CA THR A 36 5.75 19.32 -37.97
C THR A 36 6.52 18.59 -36.88
N ALA A 37 7.64 18.00 -37.26
CA ALA A 37 8.55 17.29 -36.37
C ALA A 37 9.67 18.22 -35.90
N HIS A 38 9.61 18.65 -34.64
CA HIS A 38 10.53 19.61 -34.04
C HIS A 38 11.49 18.93 -33.06
N ASP A 39 12.79 19.17 -33.21
CA ASP A 39 13.82 18.68 -32.29
C ASP A 39 15.05 19.59 -32.29
N LEU A 40 15.87 19.53 -31.24
CA LEU A 40 17.16 20.23 -31.21
C LEU A 40 18.16 19.58 -32.19
N ARG A 41 18.01 18.27 -32.41
CA ARG A 41 18.87 17.47 -33.29
C ARG A 41 18.26 17.37 -34.69
N PRO A 42 19.08 17.13 -35.73
CA PRO A 42 18.57 16.74 -37.03
C PRO A 42 17.63 15.53 -36.92
N ASN A 43 16.43 15.64 -37.48
CA ASN A 43 15.44 14.57 -37.38
C ASN A 43 15.72 13.47 -38.43
N PRO A 44 15.85 12.19 -38.04
CA PRO A 44 16.11 11.10 -38.99
C PRO A 44 14.98 10.89 -40.01
N LEU A 45 13.76 11.32 -39.71
CA LEU A 45 12.60 11.24 -40.61
C LEU A 45 12.63 12.32 -41.71
N ALA A 46 13.58 13.25 -41.70
CA ALA A 46 13.68 14.30 -42.71
C ALA A 46 13.87 13.77 -44.13
N THR A 47 14.43 12.56 -44.29
CA THR A 47 14.65 11.90 -45.58
C THR A 47 13.48 11.01 -46.03
N ASN A 48 12.41 10.91 -45.23
CA ASN A 48 11.29 9.99 -45.48
C ASN A 48 10.43 10.38 -46.70
N GLY A 49 10.60 11.59 -47.25
CA GLY A 49 9.94 12.03 -48.49
C GLY A 49 8.42 12.18 -48.41
N ASN A 50 7.84 12.07 -47.21
CA ASN A 50 6.40 12.20 -47.00
C ASN A 50 5.97 13.68 -47.15
N PRO A 51 5.04 14.02 -48.06
CA PRO A 51 4.64 15.40 -48.32
C PRO A 51 3.90 16.06 -47.14
N ASN A 52 3.40 15.26 -46.20
CA ASN A 52 2.74 15.75 -44.99
C ASN A 52 3.70 15.92 -43.82
N LEU A 53 5.00 15.64 -43.97
CA LEU A 53 6.01 15.81 -42.94
C LEU A 53 6.92 17.00 -43.24
N ASN A 54 7.09 17.88 -42.26
CA ASN A 54 8.14 18.89 -42.26
C ASN A 54 8.97 18.78 -40.97
N CYS A 55 10.29 18.78 -41.08
CA CYS A 55 11.19 18.79 -39.93
C CYS A 55 11.72 20.20 -39.67
N ILE A 56 11.67 20.64 -38.42
CA ILE A 56 12.21 21.92 -37.96
C ILE A 56 13.22 21.64 -36.85
N GLN A 57 14.37 22.29 -36.93
CA GLN A 57 15.37 22.22 -35.87
C GLN A 57 15.24 23.44 -34.96
N GLY A 58 15.14 23.24 -33.65
CA GLY A 58 14.99 24.32 -32.68
C GLY A 58 15.15 23.86 -31.23
N ASP A 59 15.49 24.79 -30.36
CA ASP A 59 15.61 24.59 -28.92
C ASP A 59 14.32 25.01 -28.22
N ILE A 60 13.72 24.11 -27.43
CA ILE A 60 12.51 24.40 -26.65
C ILE A 60 12.80 25.23 -25.40
N SER A 61 14.05 25.26 -24.93
CA SER A 61 14.48 26.07 -23.80
C SER A 61 14.73 27.53 -24.18
N ASP A 62 14.74 27.87 -25.47
CA ASP A 62 14.79 29.26 -25.94
C ASP A 62 13.40 29.70 -26.44
N GLU A 63 12.85 30.74 -25.81
CA GLU A 63 11.53 31.27 -26.13
C GLU A 63 11.44 31.80 -27.55
N LYS A 64 12.52 32.42 -28.05
CA LYS A 64 12.54 32.98 -29.41
C LYS A 64 12.56 31.86 -30.45
N SER A 65 13.39 30.84 -30.24
CA SER A 65 13.41 29.61 -31.04
C SER A 65 12.03 28.96 -31.14
N VAL A 66 11.29 28.85 -30.03
CA VAL A 66 9.92 28.30 -30.03
C VAL A 66 8.95 29.16 -30.84
N GLU A 67 8.99 30.48 -30.66
CA GLU A 67 8.14 31.43 -31.41
C GLU A 67 8.38 31.32 -32.93
N GLU A 68 9.66 31.33 -33.34
CA GLU A 68 10.08 31.20 -34.75
C GLU A 68 9.66 29.84 -35.33
N SER A 69 9.74 28.77 -34.55
CA SER A 69 9.35 27.42 -34.96
C SER A 69 7.86 27.30 -35.27
N PHE A 70 6.97 27.91 -34.47
CA PHE A 70 5.54 27.94 -34.77
C PHE A 70 5.22 28.78 -36.03
N ALA A 71 5.92 29.91 -36.21
CA ALA A 71 5.78 30.72 -37.41
C ALA A 71 6.22 29.96 -38.68
N GLN A 72 7.33 29.21 -38.59
CA GLN A 72 7.82 28.37 -39.68
C GLN A 72 6.87 27.20 -39.96
N ALA A 73 6.35 26.52 -38.93
CA ALA A 73 5.37 25.44 -39.08
C ALA A 73 4.12 25.90 -39.85
N LEU A 74 3.57 27.08 -39.47
CA LEU A 74 2.44 27.69 -40.17
C LEU A 74 2.77 27.98 -41.64
N LYS A 75 3.96 28.51 -41.93
CA LYS A 75 4.39 28.84 -43.29
C LYS A 75 4.53 27.59 -44.18
N LEU A 76 5.08 26.50 -43.64
CA LEU A 76 5.34 25.26 -44.38
C LEU A 76 4.05 24.53 -44.74
N HIS A 77 3.16 24.32 -43.76
CA HIS A 77 1.91 23.59 -43.96
C HIS A 77 0.74 24.45 -44.44
N LYS A 78 0.91 25.78 -44.42
CA LYS A 78 -0.08 26.80 -44.80
C LYS A 78 -1.43 26.64 -44.08
N CYS A 79 -1.40 26.11 -42.87
CA CYS A 79 -2.54 25.93 -41.99
C CYS A 79 -2.11 26.00 -40.52
N PRO A 80 -2.99 26.48 -39.63
CA PRO A 80 -2.68 26.61 -38.21
C PRO A 80 -2.45 25.25 -37.57
N VAL A 81 -1.63 25.21 -36.53
CA VAL A 81 -1.44 24.01 -35.71
C VAL A 81 -2.72 23.77 -34.90
N ASN A 82 -3.28 22.56 -35.00
CA ASN A 82 -4.45 22.13 -34.23
C ASN A 82 -4.04 21.36 -32.98
N ILE A 83 -2.99 20.55 -33.08
CA ILE A 83 -2.59 19.59 -32.06
C ILE A 83 -1.14 19.82 -31.70
N LEU A 84 -0.84 19.93 -30.40
CA LEU A 84 0.50 19.96 -29.87
C LEU A 84 0.78 18.67 -29.09
N CYS A 85 1.81 17.94 -29.48
CA CYS A 85 2.42 16.89 -28.67
C CYS A 85 3.70 17.43 -28.04
N ALA A 86 3.59 17.92 -26.80
CA ALA A 86 4.72 18.41 -26.02
C ALA A 86 5.44 17.22 -25.37
N ASN A 87 6.36 16.63 -26.14
CA ASN A 87 7.03 15.37 -25.79
C ASN A 87 8.52 15.53 -25.42
N ALA A 88 9.18 16.59 -25.90
CA ALA A 88 10.60 16.81 -25.60
C ALA A 88 10.91 16.81 -24.09
N GLY A 89 12.00 16.14 -23.74
CA GLY A 89 12.56 16.15 -22.39
C GLY A 89 13.89 15.41 -22.35
N ILE A 90 14.63 15.62 -21.26
CA ILE A 90 15.90 14.97 -20.97
C ILE A 90 15.90 14.41 -19.56
N THR A 91 16.76 13.44 -19.31
CA THR A 91 17.20 12.96 -17.99
C THR A 91 18.62 12.42 -18.16
N ASP A 92 19.42 12.42 -17.10
CA ASP A 92 20.73 11.78 -17.09
C ASP A 92 20.62 10.31 -16.69
N GLU A 93 20.26 9.45 -17.65
CA GLU A 93 20.14 8.02 -17.36
C GLU A 93 21.47 7.33 -17.05
N SER A 94 22.60 7.97 -17.35
CA SER A 94 23.94 7.39 -17.17
C SER A 94 24.45 7.46 -15.73
N ASN A 95 23.80 8.24 -14.87
CA ASN A 95 24.15 8.40 -13.48
C ASN A 95 22.90 8.32 -12.59
N SER A 96 23.11 8.06 -11.30
CA SER A 96 22.07 8.11 -10.28
C SER A 96 22.62 8.87 -9.08
N TYR A 97 22.11 10.08 -8.85
CA TYR A 97 22.58 10.94 -7.78
C TYR A 97 21.62 10.87 -6.59
N PRO A 98 22.05 10.43 -5.38
CA PRO A 98 21.25 10.70 -4.20
C PRO A 98 21.08 12.22 -4.05
N ILE A 99 19.94 12.65 -3.51
CA ILE A 99 19.56 14.07 -3.54
C ILE A 99 20.61 15.01 -2.91
N TRP A 100 21.38 14.53 -1.93
CA TRP A 100 22.45 15.31 -1.26
C TRP A 100 23.75 15.43 -2.07
N GLU A 101 23.88 14.73 -3.20
CA GLU A 101 25.05 14.80 -4.10
C GLU A 101 24.69 15.32 -5.51
N MET A 102 23.43 15.70 -5.72
CA MET A 102 22.95 16.15 -7.03
C MET A 102 23.60 17.48 -7.44
N PRO A 103 24.27 17.54 -8.62
CA PRO A 103 24.78 18.81 -9.13
C PRO A 103 23.64 19.78 -9.47
N THR A 104 23.71 21.00 -8.95
CA THR A 104 22.71 22.04 -9.21
C THR A 104 22.58 22.34 -10.71
N GLU A 105 23.68 22.27 -11.47
CA GLU A 105 23.68 22.52 -12.91
C GLU A 105 22.86 21.47 -13.68
N LEU A 106 22.87 20.21 -13.22
CA LEU A 106 22.03 19.14 -13.79
C LEU A 106 20.55 19.41 -13.49
N TRP A 107 20.23 19.79 -12.25
CA TRP A 107 18.88 20.17 -11.86
C TRP A 107 18.35 21.32 -12.71
N ASP A 108 19.11 22.42 -12.80
CA ASP A 108 18.74 23.63 -13.52
C ASP A 108 18.55 23.37 -15.01
N ARG A 109 19.47 22.61 -15.62
CA ARG A 109 19.38 22.22 -17.03
C ARG A 109 18.13 21.39 -17.30
N THR A 110 17.84 20.40 -16.46
CA THR A 110 16.68 19.53 -16.65
C THR A 110 15.38 20.30 -16.48
N TYR A 111 15.27 21.20 -15.51
CA TYR A 111 14.11 22.07 -15.34
C TYR A 111 13.96 23.09 -16.48
N ALA A 112 15.05 23.68 -16.96
CA ALA A 112 15.04 24.64 -18.07
C ALA A 112 14.48 24.01 -19.36
N ILE A 113 14.78 22.74 -19.60
CA ILE A 113 14.31 22.00 -20.79
C ILE A 113 12.92 21.40 -20.53
N ASN A 114 12.78 20.54 -19.52
CA ASN A 114 11.57 19.74 -19.33
C ASN A 114 10.39 20.61 -18.89
N VAL A 115 10.58 21.47 -17.88
CA VAL A 115 9.49 22.24 -17.29
C VAL A 115 9.29 23.54 -18.05
N ARG A 116 10.33 24.39 -18.10
CA ARG A 116 10.24 25.69 -18.77
C ARG A 116 10.03 25.53 -20.28
N GLY A 117 10.73 24.62 -20.94
CA GLY A 117 10.57 24.40 -22.38
C GLY A 117 9.18 23.88 -22.77
N THR A 118 8.59 22.98 -21.97
CA THR A 118 7.19 22.54 -22.16
C THR A 118 6.22 23.71 -22.00
N TYR A 119 6.40 24.54 -20.96
CA TYR A 119 5.60 25.76 -20.77
C TYR A 119 5.68 26.68 -21.99
N LEU A 120 6.89 26.98 -22.48
CA LEU A 120 7.10 27.88 -23.62
C LEU A 120 6.41 27.34 -24.89
N THR A 121 6.53 26.03 -25.11
CA THR A 121 5.90 25.37 -26.26
C THR A 121 4.37 25.48 -26.20
N ILE A 122 3.76 25.22 -25.04
CA ILE A 122 2.30 25.31 -24.85
C ILE A 122 1.83 26.76 -24.98
N LYS A 123 2.55 27.71 -24.38
CA LYS A 123 2.26 29.15 -24.47
C LYS A 123 2.19 29.59 -25.93
N HIS A 124 3.21 29.29 -26.72
CA HIS A 124 3.28 29.74 -28.11
C HIS A 124 2.33 28.98 -29.03
N PHE A 125 2.05 27.71 -28.75
CA PHE A 125 0.94 27.00 -29.41
C PHE A 125 -0.39 27.72 -29.19
N LEU A 126 -0.76 28.02 -27.95
CA LEU A 126 -2.03 28.71 -27.64
C LEU A 126 -2.07 30.13 -28.23
N ARG A 127 -0.95 30.86 -28.26
CA ARG A 127 -0.86 32.15 -28.98
C ARG A 127 -1.09 31.97 -30.48
N SER A 128 -0.54 30.92 -31.09
CA SER A 128 -0.76 30.63 -32.52
C SER A 128 -2.23 30.32 -32.82
N VAL A 129 -2.92 29.61 -31.91
CA VAL A 129 -4.37 29.36 -31.97
C VAL A 129 -5.14 30.67 -31.89
N ASP A 130 -4.87 31.51 -30.89
CA ASP A 130 -5.53 32.82 -30.72
C ASP A 130 -5.41 33.69 -31.97
N MET A 131 -4.20 33.80 -32.53
CA MET A 131 -3.94 34.56 -33.75
C MET A 131 -4.71 34.01 -34.95
N ALA A 132 -4.70 32.69 -35.16
CA ALA A 132 -5.43 32.06 -36.25
C ALA A 132 -6.94 32.25 -36.16
N GLN A 133 -7.51 32.15 -34.95
CA GLN A 133 -8.94 32.38 -34.71
C GLN A 133 -9.32 33.85 -34.94
N LYS A 134 -8.51 34.81 -34.47
CA LYS A 134 -8.72 36.24 -34.72
C LYS A 134 -8.66 36.58 -36.20
N ASN A 135 -7.71 36.00 -36.93
CA ASN A 135 -7.56 36.24 -38.37
C ASN A 135 -8.71 35.66 -39.20
N THR A 136 -9.31 34.56 -38.76
CA THR A 136 -10.40 33.87 -39.50
C THR A 136 -11.80 34.21 -38.99
N GLY A 137 -11.91 34.80 -37.79
CA GLY A 137 -13.17 35.05 -37.09
C GLY A 137 -13.90 33.78 -36.66
N LYS A 138 -13.23 32.62 -36.64
CA LYS A 138 -13.82 31.31 -36.34
C LYS A 138 -12.95 30.55 -35.35
N GLU A 139 -13.57 29.78 -34.46
CA GLU A 139 -12.84 28.84 -33.61
C GLU A 139 -12.17 27.77 -34.44
N LEU A 140 -10.91 27.43 -34.09
CA LEU A 140 -10.22 26.32 -34.72
C LEU A 140 -10.85 24.99 -34.29
N PRO A 141 -11.00 24.03 -35.21
CA PRO A 141 -11.41 22.69 -34.84
C PRO A 141 -10.27 21.98 -34.10
N ASN A 142 -10.64 21.08 -33.20
CA ASN A 142 -9.75 20.09 -32.59
C ASN A 142 -8.48 20.70 -31.96
N VAL A 143 -8.61 21.77 -31.16
CA VAL A 143 -7.48 22.31 -30.39
C VAL A 143 -7.15 21.33 -29.25
N SER A 144 -6.00 20.67 -29.31
CA SER A 144 -5.59 19.70 -28.29
C SER A 144 -4.11 19.79 -27.96
N VAL A 145 -3.78 19.65 -26.67
CA VAL A 145 -2.42 19.52 -26.18
C VAL A 145 -2.28 18.16 -25.48
N VAL A 146 -1.29 17.38 -25.89
CA VAL A 146 -0.87 16.16 -25.21
C VAL A 146 0.53 16.36 -24.66
N VAL A 147 0.67 16.33 -23.35
CA VAL A 147 1.94 16.44 -22.65
C VAL A 147 2.47 15.04 -22.35
N THR A 148 3.77 14.80 -22.58
CA THR A 148 4.39 13.54 -22.17
C THR A 148 4.88 13.67 -20.71
N GLY A 149 4.14 13.05 -19.79
CA GLY A 149 4.49 12.85 -18.40
C GLY A 149 5.49 11.70 -18.22
N SER A 150 5.45 11.06 -17.05
CA SER A 150 6.22 9.85 -16.73
C SER A 150 5.68 9.24 -15.43
N GLU A 151 5.76 7.92 -15.29
CA GLU A 151 5.53 7.25 -14.01
C GLU A 151 6.50 7.68 -12.91
N CYS A 152 7.70 8.17 -13.25
CA CYS A 152 8.60 8.79 -12.28
C CYS A 152 7.97 10.03 -11.62
N GLY A 153 7.05 10.71 -12.31
CA GLY A 153 6.25 11.81 -11.75
C GLY A 153 5.10 11.36 -10.86
N VAL A 154 4.83 10.05 -10.77
CA VAL A 154 3.79 9.44 -9.93
C VAL A 154 4.42 8.77 -8.71
N PHE A 155 5.35 7.86 -8.95
CA PHE A 155 5.94 7.01 -7.91
C PHE A 155 7.28 7.55 -7.38
N GLY A 156 7.92 8.46 -8.11
CA GLY A 156 9.31 8.85 -7.86
C GLY A 156 10.31 7.82 -8.38
N GLN A 157 11.57 8.24 -8.50
CA GLN A 157 12.69 7.37 -8.89
C GLN A 157 13.94 7.82 -8.14
N ALA A 158 14.55 6.92 -7.37
CA ALA A 158 15.80 7.21 -6.69
C ALA A 158 16.88 7.59 -7.72
N GLY A 159 17.63 8.65 -7.46
CA GLY A 159 18.66 9.14 -8.38
C GLY A 159 18.24 10.26 -9.32
N HIS A 160 16.93 10.51 -9.46
CA HIS A 160 16.32 11.27 -10.58
C HIS A 160 15.31 12.33 -10.11
N VAL A 161 15.58 12.99 -8.98
CA VAL A 161 14.62 13.91 -8.36
C VAL A 161 14.27 15.11 -9.24
N GLU A 162 15.20 15.62 -10.03
CA GLU A 162 15.02 16.71 -10.99
C GLU A 162 14.06 16.34 -12.12
N TYR A 163 14.11 15.09 -12.59
CA TYR A 163 13.22 14.57 -13.61
C TYR A 163 11.83 14.25 -13.02
N ALA A 164 11.78 13.49 -11.94
CA ALA A 164 10.55 13.07 -11.27
C ALA A 164 9.69 14.27 -10.84
N SER A 165 10.30 15.22 -10.12
CA SER A 165 9.61 16.44 -9.67
C SER A 165 9.14 17.31 -10.84
N GLY A 166 9.95 17.44 -11.89
CA GLY A 166 9.58 18.16 -13.11
C GLY A 166 8.37 17.53 -13.82
N LYS A 167 8.37 16.20 -14.01
CA LYS A 167 7.26 15.46 -14.64
C LYS A 167 5.99 15.53 -13.80
N ALA A 168 6.08 15.39 -12.48
CA ALA A 168 4.95 15.60 -11.57
C ALA A 168 4.35 17.01 -11.73
N GLY A 169 5.20 18.04 -11.76
CA GLY A 169 4.80 19.43 -11.99
C GLY A 169 4.08 19.66 -13.32
N LEU A 170 4.49 18.98 -14.38
CA LEU A 170 3.81 19.03 -15.68
C LEU A 170 2.45 18.34 -15.65
N GLN A 171 2.40 17.08 -15.22
CA GLN A 171 1.19 16.25 -15.37
C GLN A 171 0.11 16.52 -14.32
N TYR A 172 0.48 16.94 -13.11
CA TYR A 172 -0.46 17.23 -12.02
C TYR A 172 -0.61 18.72 -11.71
N GLY A 173 0.34 19.57 -12.11
CA GLY A 173 0.23 21.03 -11.99
C GLY A 173 -0.20 21.69 -13.29
N LEU A 174 0.70 21.74 -14.28
CA LEU A 174 0.53 22.50 -15.52
C LEU A 174 -0.72 22.07 -16.29
N VAL A 175 -0.92 20.76 -16.48
CA VAL A 175 -2.10 20.21 -17.19
C VAL A 175 -3.42 20.60 -16.48
N LYS A 176 -3.46 20.56 -15.14
CA LYS A 176 -4.66 20.91 -14.36
C LYS A 176 -5.00 22.39 -14.44
N THR A 177 -4.00 23.26 -14.55
CA THR A 177 -4.19 24.71 -14.68
C THR A 177 -4.56 25.11 -16.10
N VAL A 178 -3.76 24.70 -17.10
CA VAL A 178 -3.93 25.13 -18.49
C VAL A 178 -5.28 24.68 -19.05
N LYS A 179 -5.87 23.57 -18.60
CA LYS A 179 -7.20 23.14 -19.06
C LYS A 179 -8.29 24.19 -18.81
N ASN A 180 -8.19 24.91 -17.69
CA ASN A 180 -9.17 25.92 -17.29
C ASN A 180 -9.00 27.22 -18.09
N GLU A 181 -7.80 27.44 -18.63
CA GLU A 181 -7.45 28.62 -19.43
C GLU A 181 -7.72 28.38 -20.92
N ALA A 182 -7.28 27.24 -21.45
CA ALA A 182 -7.38 26.91 -22.87
C ALA A 182 -8.83 26.88 -23.36
N VAL A 183 -9.78 26.41 -22.53
CA VAL A 183 -11.21 26.38 -22.90
C VAL A 183 -11.82 27.79 -23.05
N ARG A 184 -11.25 28.81 -22.37
CA ARG A 184 -11.67 30.21 -22.53
C ARG A 184 -11.20 30.81 -23.85
N LEU A 185 -10.13 30.24 -24.43
CA LEU A 185 -9.60 30.63 -25.72
C LEU A 185 -10.36 29.95 -26.88
N ASN A 186 -10.79 28.70 -26.69
CA ASN A 186 -11.53 27.91 -27.67
C ASN A 186 -12.42 26.90 -26.94
N GLY A 187 -13.72 26.87 -27.23
CA GLY A 187 -14.70 26.04 -26.52
C GLY A 187 -14.50 24.52 -26.64
N LYS A 188 -13.63 24.08 -27.57
CA LYS A 188 -13.24 22.68 -27.77
C LYS A 188 -11.79 22.40 -27.38
N ALA A 189 -11.08 23.35 -26.77
CA ALA A 189 -9.70 23.13 -26.36
C ALA A 189 -9.59 22.11 -25.23
N ARG A 190 -8.61 21.23 -25.34
CA ARG A 190 -8.29 20.21 -24.32
C ARG A 190 -6.80 20.15 -24.07
N ILE A 191 -6.42 19.76 -22.87
CA ILE A 191 -5.06 19.38 -22.54
C ILE A 191 -5.07 18.15 -21.64
N ASN A 192 -4.27 17.15 -21.97
CA ASN A 192 -4.08 15.94 -21.17
C ASN A 192 -2.60 15.54 -21.15
N ALA A 193 -2.24 14.63 -20.26
CA ALA A 193 -0.94 13.98 -20.23
C ALA A 193 -1.07 12.48 -20.53
N VAL A 194 -0.04 11.94 -21.18
CA VAL A 194 0.27 10.51 -21.20
C VAL A 194 1.49 10.29 -20.32
N ALA A 195 1.44 9.39 -19.34
CA ALA A 195 2.55 9.06 -18.45
C ALA A 195 3.08 7.66 -18.78
N PRO A 196 4.18 7.54 -19.53
CA PRO A 196 4.76 6.24 -19.82
C PRO A 196 5.50 5.67 -18.61
N GLY A 197 5.47 4.34 -18.49
CA GLY A 197 6.42 3.58 -17.68
C GLY A 197 7.75 3.41 -18.43
N TRP A 198 8.41 2.27 -18.25
CA TRP A 198 9.57 1.93 -19.07
C TRP A 198 9.17 1.76 -20.54
N VAL A 199 9.85 2.49 -21.44
CA VAL A 199 9.60 2.44 -22.88
C VAL A 199 10.85 2.01 -23.61
N ASP A 200 10.70 1.05 -24.50
CA ASP A 200 11.78 0.55 -25.38
C ASP A 200 12.26 1.64 -26.34
N THR A 201 13.30 2.37 -25.93
CA THR A 201 13.88 3.48 -26.70
C THR A 201 15.39 3.50 -26.52
N LYS A 202 16.10 4.14 -27.45
CA LYS A 202 17.54 4.41 -27.32
C LYS A 202 17.93 5.18 -26.05
N LEU A 203 16.96 5.79 -25.36
CA LEU A 203 17.20 6.55 -24.13
C LEU A 203 17.50 5.65 -22.92
N ILE A 204 17.07 4.37 -22.96
CA ILE A 204 17.34 3.36 -21.92
C ILE A 204 18.42 2.35 -22.31
N GLU A 205 19.02 2.50 -23.51
CA GLU A 205 20.08 1.64 -24.06
C GLU A 205 21.31 1.73 -23.13
N GLY A 206 21.75 0.60 -22.55
CA GLY A 206 22.81 0.54 -21.54
C GLY A 206 22.35 0.36 -20.09
N ARG A 207 21.10 0.71 -19.75
CA ARG A 207 20.60 0.67 -18.35
C ARG A 207 19.74 -0.55 -18.04
N LEU A 208 19.13 -1.17 -19.05
CA LEU A 208 18.36 -2.41 -18.92
C LEU A 208 18.99 -3.53 -19.76
N ASP A 209 20.29 -3.42 -20.04
CA ASP A 209 21.06 -4.40 -20.81
C ASP A 209 21.32 -5.68 -19.99
N ASP A 210 21.31 -5.58 -18.65
CA ASP A 210 21.25 -6.75 -17.76
C ASP A 210 19.80 -7.25 -17.68
N PRO A 211 19.51 -8.50 -18.12
CA PRO A 211 18.19 -9.10 -18.00
C PRO A 211 17.61 -9.09 -16.58
N LYS A 212 18.45 -9.10 -15.54
CA LYS A 212 18.01 -9.02 -14.14
C LYS A 212 17.57 -7.63 -13.72
N GLU A 213 18.23 -6.59 -14.21
CA GLU A 213 17.83 -5.20 -13.96
C GLU A 213 16.59 -4.84 -14.78
N LEU A 214 16.52 -5.28 -16.04
CA LEU A 214 15.30 -5.20 -16.85
C LEU A 214 14.12 -5.88 -16.16
N TRP A 215 14.35 -7.04 -15.58
CA TRP A 215 13.33 -7.74 -14.82
C TRP A 215 12.92 -6.93 -13.58
N ARG A 216 13.87 -6.59 -12.70
CA ARG A 216 13.59 -5.95 -11.41
C ARG A 216 12.93 -4.58 -11.55
N GLU A 217 13.47 -3.73 -12.42
CA GLU A 217 13.04 -2.33 -12.53
C GLU A 217 11.80 -2.18 -13.40
N ALA A 218 11.58 -3.09 -14.37
CA ALA A 218 10.54 -2.91 -15.39
C ALA A 218 9.54 -4.07 -15.50
N GLN A 219 9.96 -5.32 -15.67
CA GLN A 219 9.00 -6.41 -15.94
C GLN A 219 8.29 -6.90 -14.67
N ALA A 220 9.00 -6.92 -13.56
CA ALA A 220 8.51 -7.39 -12.27
C ALA A 220 7.54 -6.40 -11.61
N THR A 221 7.61 -5.12 -11.98
CA THR A 221 6.82 -4.03 -11.39
C THR A 221 5.56 -3.69 -12.19
N VAL A 222 5.34 -4.38 -13.31
CA VAL A 222 4.28 -4.10 -14.29
C VAL A 222 3.40 -5.35 -14.52
N PRO A 223 2.09 -5.29 -14.27
CA PRO A 223 1.14 -6.38 -14.52
C PRO A 223 1.18 -6.96 -15.94
N LEU A 224 1.39 -6.14 -16.98
CA LEU A 224 1.53 -6.66 -18.35
C LEU A 224 2.85 -7.41 -18.64
N ARG A 225 3.79 -7.48 -17.68
CA ARG A 225 5.09 -8.19 -17.76
C ARG A 225 5.98 -7.75 -18.92
N LYS A 226 5.74 -6.56 -19.46
CA LYS A 226 6.46 -6.03 -20.61
C LYS A 226 6.60 -4.52 -20.48
N ILE A 227 7.69 -4.02 -21.03
CA ILE A 227 7.88 -2.59 -21.23
C ILE A 227 6.97 -2.09 -22.36
N ALA A 228 6.57 -0.83 -22.28
CA ALA A 228 5.79 -0.21 -23.34
C ALA A 228 6.64 -0.04 -24.60
N GLN A 229 5.99 -0.11 -25.75
CA GLN A 229 6.61 0.28 -27.01
C GLN A 229 6.35 1.76 -27.27
N PRO A 230 7.22 2.50 -27.99
CA PRO A 230 6.96 3.89 -28.36
C PRO A 230 5.61 4.10 -29.05
N THR A 231 5.16 3.08 -29.80
CA THR A 231 3.85 3.07 -30.46
C THR A 231 2.66 3.00 -29.51
N ASP A 232 2.81 2.42 -28.31
CA ASP A 232 1.75 2.41 -27.29
C ASP A 232 1.47 3.83 -26.80
N VAL A 233 2.54 4.60 -26.53
CA VAL A 233 2.44 6.02 -26.13
C VAL A 233 1.89 6.87 -27.28
N ALA A 234 2.37 6.64 -28.50
CA ALA A 234 1.91 7.38 -29.69
C ALA A 234 0.40 7.22 -29.95
N ARG A 235 -0.12 6.00 -29.83
CA ARG A 235 -1.56 5.72 -29.99
C ARG A 235 -2.40 6.37 -28.89
N ALA A 236 -1.93 6.34 -27.64
CA ALA A 236 -2.60 7.04 -26.55
C ALA A 236 -2.62 8.56 -26.79
N ALA A 237 -1.53 9.13 -27.30
CA ALA A 237 -1.48 10.53 -27.68
C ALA A 237 -2.45 10.88 -28.83
N ALA A 238 -2.54 10.05 -29.86
CA ALA A 238 -3.50 10.22 -30.95
C ALA A 238 -4.95 10.14 -30.46
N PHE A 239 -5.27 9.20 -29.56
CA PHE A 239 -6.58 9.09 -28.91
C PHE A 239 -6.95 10.38 -28.16
N LEU A 240 -6.06 10.88 -27.29
CA LEU A 240 -6.29 12.09 -26.50
C LEU A 240 -6.32 13.37 -27.36
N ALA A 241 -5.65 13.37 -28.51
CA ALA A 241 -5.70 14.47 -29.46
C ALA A 241 -7.08 14.59 -30.14
N SER A 242 -7.78 13.48 -30.35
CA SER A 242 -9.06 13.43 -31.07
C SER A 242 -10.23 14.03 -30.28
N HIS A 243 -10.92 15.00 -30.88
CA HIS A 243 -12.18 15.52 -30.35
C HIS A 243 -13.29 14.47 -30.42
N ARG A 244 -13.29 13.64 -31.46
CA ARG A 244 -14.31 12.59 -31.62
C ARG A 244 -14.19 11.52 -30.55
N ALA A 245 -12.96 11.06 -30.25
CA ALA A 245 -12.74 9.99 -29.29
C ALA A 245 -12.62 10.49 -27.84
N ALA A 246 -12.01 11.66 -27.63
CA ALA A 246 -11.68 12.20 -26.31
C ALA A 246 -12.24 13.62 -26.06
N GLY A 247 -13.32 14.00 -26.75
CA GLY A 247 -13.88 15.36 -26.71
C GLY A 247 -14.29 15.87 -25.32
N HIS A 248 -14.54 14.96 -24.38
CA HIS A 248 -14.87 15.25 -22.98
C HIS A 248 -13.76 14.91 -21.97
N ILE A 249 -12.55 14.59 -22.44
CA ILE A 249 -11.39 14.28 -21.58
C ILE A 249 -10.45 15.49 -21.57
N SER A 250 -10.33 16.15 -20.42
CA SER A 250 -9.40 17.27 -20.23
C SER A 250 -8.91 17.34 -18.80
N GLY A 251 -7.61 17.62 -18.62
CA GLY A 251 -6.95 17.65 -17.33
C GLY A 251 -6.63 16.28 -16.75
N GLN A 252 -6.59 15.23 -17.57
CA GLN A 252 -6.26 13.89 -17.13
C GLN A 252 -4.81 13.55 -17.42
N CYS A 253 -4.21 12.73 -16.57
CA CYS A 253 -2.97 12.02 -16.84
C CYS A 253 -3.34 10.54 -17.03
N ILE A 254 -3.06 9.99 -18.21
CA ILE A 254 -3.31 8.57 -18.50
C ILE A 254 -1.98 7.84 -18.46
N SER A 255 -1.87 6.85 -17.57
CA SER A 255 -0.73 5.95 -17.50
C SER A 255 -0.69 5.01 -18.71
N VAL A 256 0.49 4.91 -19.33
CA VAL A 256 0.81 4.02 -20.46
C VAL A 256 2.06 3.21 -20.06
N ASP A 257 1.89 2.42 -19.02
CA ASP A 257 2.96 1.81 -18.25
C ASP A 257 2.75 0.30 -18.02
N GLY A 258 1.65 -0.26 -18.54
CA GLY A 258 1.27 -1.65 -18.33
C GLY A 258 0.70 -1.97 -16.95
N GLY A 259 0.30 -0.95 -16.18
CA GLY A 259 -0.29 -1.05 -14.84
C GLY A 259 0.72 -0.96 -13.70
N MET A 260 1.82 -0.23 -13.88
CA MET A 260 2.93 -0.21 -12.92
C MET A 260 2.43 0.16 -11.51
N GLU A 261 2.79 -0.63 -10.50
CA GLU A 261 2.30 -0.43 -9.11
C GLU A 261 3.37 0.08 -8.13
N GLY A 262 4.56 0.43 -8.62
CA GLY A 262 5.69 0.85 -7.76
C GLY A 262 6.20 -0.24 -6.81
N ARG A 263 5.75 -1.49 -6.99
CA ARG A 263 6.15 -2.68 -6.22
C ARG A 263 6.29 -3.88 -7.16
N ILE A 264 7.02 -4.90 -6.72
CA ILE A 264 7.09 -6.18 -7.44
C ILE A 264 5.72 -6.86 -7.40
N VAL A 265 5.17 -7.14 -8.58
CA VAL A 265 3.89 -7.83 -8.80
C VAL A 265 4.06 -9.21 -9.46
N TRP A 266 5.26 -9.53 -9.95
CA TRP A 266 5.61 -10.86 -10.48
C TRP A 266 6.89 -11.39 -9.85
N SER A 267 6.87 -12.65 -9.44
CA SER A 267 8.11 -13.37 -9.06
C SER A 267 8.97 -13.68 -10.30
N GLU A 268 10.27 -13.93 -10.09
CA GLU A 268 11.22 -14.20 -11.18
C GLU A 268 10.81 -15.47 -11.95
N ASP A 269 10.32 -16.48 -11.24
CA ASP A 269 9.83 -17.75 -11.78
C ASP A 269 8.60 -17.58 -12.69
N GLU A 270 7.68 -16.68 -12.36
CA GLU A 270 6.46 -16.44 -13.15
C GLU A 270 6.74 -15.81 -14.51
N ILE A 271 7.76 -14.95 -14.59
CA ILE A 271 8.17 -14.31 -15.84
C ILE A 271 8.91 -15.32 -16.73
N GLN A 272 9.83 -16.11 -16.16
CA GLN A 272 10.57 -17.13 -16.91
C GLN A 272 9.64 -18.20 -17.52
N ARG A 273 8.59 -18.62 -16.79
CA ARG A 273 7.57 -19.53 -17.33
C ARG A 273 6.84 -18.92 -18.52
N SER A 274 6.41 -17.65 -18.43
CA SER A 274 5.70 -17.00 -19.53
C SER A 274 6.53 -16.87 -20.82
N GLN A 275 7.84 -16.66 -20.70
CA GLN A 275 8.77 -16.55 -21.83
C GLN A 275 9.08 -17.90 -22.52
N ARG A 276 8.97 -19.03 -21.80
CA ARG A 276 9.11 -20.39 -22.39
C ARG A 276 7.86 -20.81 -23.16
N THR A 277 6.67 -20.47 -22.67
CA THR A 277 5.41 -20.78 -23.39
C THR A 277 5.27 -20.06 -24.73
N THR A 278 5.86 -18.86 -24.89
CA THR A 278 5.85 -18.12 -26.17
C THR A 278 6.87 -18.64 -27.18
N SER A 279 7.93 -19.34 -26.77
CA SER A 279 8.85 -20.01 -27.71
C SER A 279 8.30 -21.34 -28.23
N ASP A 280 7.57 -22.08 -27.40
CA ASP A 280 7.10 -23.43 -27.74
C ASP A 280 5.82 -23.45 -28.57
N THR A 281 5.04 -22.35 -28.57
CA THR A 281 3.79 -22.22 -29.35
C THR A 281 3.99 -21.99 -30.85
N MET A 282 5.22 -21.84 -31.34
CA MET A 282 5.50 -21.84 -32.80
C MET A 282 5.63 -23.24 -33.41
N THR A 283 5.54 -24.30 -32.60
CA THR A 283 5.60 -25.68 -33.11
C THR A 283 4.54 -26.56 -32.47
N SER A 284 3.39 -26.65 -33.14
CA SER A 284 2.37 -27.73 -33.14
C SER A 284 0.95 -27.26 -32.80
N GLU A 285 0.12 -27.18 -33.85
CA GLU A 285 -1.33 -27.18 -33.74
C GLU A 285 -1.82 -28.61 -33.61
N LYS A 286 -2.55 -28.95 -32.53
CA LYS A 286 -3.63 -29.93 -32.53
C LYS A 286 -4.56 -29.80 -31.32
N GLU A 287 -5.84 -30.06 -31.61
CA GLU A 287 -7.08 -29.86 -30.86
C GLU A 287 -7.11 -30.39 -29.41
N VAL A 288 -7.71 -29.59 -28.50
CA VAL A 288 -8.59 -30.00 -27.36
C VAL A 288 -9.44 -28.74 -27.04
N GLY A 289 -10.77 -28.72 -27.03
CA GLY A 289 -11.70 -29.37 -26.08
C GLY A 289 -12.17 -28.31 -25.07
N SER A 290 -13.49 -28.10 -24.98
CA SER A 290 -14.11 -27.02 -24.20
C SER A 290 -13.85 -27.15 -22.70
N GLU A 291 -13.20 -26.17 -22.08
CA GLU A 291 -13.14 -26.03 -20.62
C GLU A 291 -13.64 -24.67 -20.14
N VAL A 292 -14.34 -24.77 -19.02
CA VAL A 292 -15.09 -23.73 -18.31
C VAL A 292 -14.11 -22.73 -17.69
N PHE A 293 -14.45 -21.44 -17.67
CA PHE A 293 -13.75 -20.41 -16.88
C PHE A 293 -13.85 -20.78 -15.39
N GLY A 294 -12.86 -21.53 -14.91
CA GLY A 294 -12.60 -21.80 -13.51
C GLY A 294 -11.33 -21.07 -13.10
N THR A 295 -11.41 -20.24 -12.06
CA THR A 295 -10.23 -19.78 -11.33
C THR A 295 -9.67 -20.95 -10.53
N THR A 296 -8.95 -21.84 -11.20
CA THR A 296 -8.07 -22.79 -10.53
C THR A 296 -6.69 -22.15 -10.45
N THR A 297 -6.40 -21.59 -9.27
CA THR A 297 -5.02 -21.32 -8.84
C THR A 297 -4.33 -22.65 -8.62
N GLU A 298 -3.90 -23.30 -9.70
CA GLU A 298 -2.87 -24.32 -9.60
C GLU A 298 -1.50 -23.65 -9.64
N GLY A 299 -1.00 -23.40 -8.44
CA GLY A 299 0.42 -23.50 -8.18
C GLY A 299 1.27 -22.25 -8.44
N VAL A 300 1.35 -21.39 -7.41
CA VAL A 300 2.68 -21.20 -6.79
C VAL A 300 3.22 -22.61 -6.65
N THR A 301 4.36 -22.93 -7.25
CA THR A 301 5.04 -24.16 -6.86
C THR A 301 5.18 -24.06 -5.36
N SER A 302 4.31 -24.78 -4.65
CA SER A 302 4.62 -25.34 -3.37
C SER A 302 6.03 -25.87 -3.59
N LEU A 303 7.01 -25.31 -2.90
CA LEU A 303 8.02 -26.20 -2.37
C LEU A 303 7.19 -27.35 -1.80
N GLN A 304 7.21 -28.49 -2.50
CA GLN A 304 6.69 -29.70 -1.88
C GLN A 304 7.34 -29.72 -0.50
N PRO A 305 6.58 -29.96 0.58
CA PRO A 305 7.18 -30.12 1.89
C PRO A 305 8.29 -31.14 1.69
N SER A 306 9.54 -30.68 1.80
CA SER A 306 10.61 -31.62 1.99
C SER A 306 10.23 -32.30 3.31
N PRO A 307 10.17 -33.62 3.38
CA PRO A 307 10.07 -34.28 4.66
C PRO A 307 11.42 -34.06 5.36
N SER A 308 11.64 -32.86 5.90
CA SER A 308 12.49 -32.73 7.07
C SER A 308 11.80 -33.58 8.14
N GLY A 309 12.56 -34.49 8.74
CA GLY A 309 12.02 -35.57 9.55
C GLY A 309 11.00 -35.04 10.55
N LYS A 310 9.82 -35.68 10.62
CA LYS A 310 8.68 -35.32 11.48
C LYS A 310 9.13 -34.70 12.80
N SER A 311 9.18 -33.37 12.85
CA SER A 311 9.32 -32.66 14.11
C SER A 311 8.04 -32.91 14.90
N THR A 312 8.17 -33.35 16.15
CA THR A 312 7.02 -33.49 17.05
C THR A 312 6.57 -32.15 17.62
N LYS A 313 7.30 -31.06 17.32
CA LYS A 313 7.05 -29.72 17.84
C LYS A 313 6.01 -29.02 16.96
N LYS A 314 5.05 -28.35 17.60
CA LYS A 314 3.98 -27.61 16.93
C LYS A 314 3.98 -26.14 17.32
N ILE A 315 3.53 -25.28 16.42
CA ILE A 315 3.21 -23.89 16.70
C ILE A 315 1.80 -23.83 17.27
N LYS A 316 1.67 -23.29 18.48
CA LYS A 316 0.38 -23.03 19.14
C LYS A 316 -0.24 -21.77 18.51
N ILE A 317 -1.31 -21.94 17.75
CA ILE A 317 -2.06 -20.81 17.18
C ILE A 317 -3.03 -20.30 18.25
N LEU A 318 -2.85 -19.06 18.67
CA LEU A 318 -3.67 -18.42 19.69
C LEU A 318 -4.53 -17.36 19.03
N LEU A 319 -5.75 -17.73 18.64
CA LEU A 319 -6.74 -16.78 18.15
C LEU A 319 -7.41 -16.11 19.34
N SER A 320 -7.30 -14.79 19.44
CA SER A 320 -8.01 -14.00 20.44
C SER A 320 -8.96 -13.00 19.82
N VAL A 321 -10.01 -12.66 20.57
CA VAL A 321 -10.96 -11.62 20.23
C VAL A 321 -11.12 -10.65 21.39
N ASP A 322 -10.78 -9.39 21.16
CA ASP A 322 -10.93 -8.32 22.15
C ASP A 322 -12.29 -7.64 21.89
N PHE A 323 -13.24 -7.83 22.81
CA PHE A 323 -14.63 -7.41 22.65
C PHE A 323 -14.85 -5.96 23.11
N ASP A 324 -14.13 -5.03 22.47
CA ASP A 324 -14.08 -3.62 22.86
C ASP A 324 -15.44 -2.93 22.75
N ALA A 325 -16.06 -2.98 21.57
CA ALA A 325 -17.37 -2.40 21.33
C ALA A 325 -17.47 -0.94 21.84
N VAL A 326 -18.55 -0.60 22.55
CA VAL A 326 -18.74 0.76 23.09
C VAL A 326 -17.67 1.11 24.12
N SER A 327 -17.14 0.13 24.86
CA SER A 327 -16.15 0.39 25.91
C SER A 327 -14.86 0.98 25.34
N GLY A 328 -14.41 0.54 24.17
CA GLY A 328 -13.24 1.12 23.49
C GLY A 328 -13.36 2.64 23.27
N TRP A 329 -14.57 3.13 22.96
CA TRP A 329 -14.85 4.56 22.77
C TRP A 329 -14.98 5.34 24.10
N LEU A 330 -15.26 4.64 25.20
CA LEU A 330 -15.38 5.23 26.54
C LEU A 330 -14.03 5.35 27.25
N GLY A 331 -13.11 4.42 27.00
CA GLY A 331 -11.79 4.36 27.62
C GLY A 331 -10.67 4.86 26.71
N THR A 332 -9.97 3.96 26.03
CA THR A 332 -8.75 4.27 25.26
C THR A 332 -8.98 5.27 24.12
N GLY A 333 -10.14 5.25 23.47
CA GLY A 333 -10.49 6.18 22.41
C GLY A 333 -11.44 7.30 22.83
N GLN A 334 -11.48 7.59 24.13
CA GLN A 334 -12.27 8.69 24.68
C GLN A 334 -11.84 10.03 24.09
N HIS A 335 -12.80 10.78 23.56
CA HIS A 335 -12.60 12.15 23.09
C HIS A 335 -13.86 12.99 23.34
N PRO A 336 -13.74 14.28 23.70
CA PRO A 336 -14.89 15.16 23.96
C PRO A 336 -15.82 15.33 22.75
N ASP A 337 -15.31 15.15 21.53
CA ASP A 337 -16.07 15.28 20.28
C ASP A 337 -16.67 13.95 19.78
N ASN A 338 -16.44 12.83 20.51
CA ASN A 338 -17.08 11.56 20.19
C ASN A 338 -18.61 11.74 20.16
N ASN A 339 -19.24 11.27 19.09
CA ASN A 339 -20.65 11.48 18.82
C ASN A 339 -21.38 10.15 18.59
N LEU A 340 -22.68 10.23 18.29
CA LEU A 340 -23.52 9.05 18.11
C LEU A 340 -23.00 8.09 17.02
N ALA A 341 -22.37 8.61 15.96
CA ALA A 341 -21.81 7.77 14.91
C ALA A 341 -20.65 6.90 15.44
N ASP A 342 -19.79 7.46 16.29
CA ASP A 342 -18.66 6.77 16.89
C ASP A 342 -19.15 5.64 17.80
N TYR A 343 -20.05 5.94 18.74
CA TYR A 343 -20.64 4.92 19.60
C TYR A 343 -21.43 3.86 18.83
N SER A 344 -22.06 4.23 17.71
CA SER A 344 -22.79 3.26 16.86
C SER A 344 -21.88 2.18 16.28
N ALA A 345 -20.59 2.47 16.06
CA ALA A 345 -19.61 1.46 15.66
C ALA A 345 -19.40 0.41 16.76
N GLY A 346 -19.39 0.82 18.03
CA GLY A 346 -19.36 -0.10 19.17
C GLY A 346 -20.61 -0.98 19.25
N PHE A 347 -21.80 -0.43 18.94
CA PHE A 347 -23.02 -1.24 18.84
C PHE A 347 -22.94 -2.27 17.70
N PHE A 348 -22.35 -1.89 16.56
CA PHE A 348 -22.09 -2.83 15.47
C PHE A 348 -21.19 -3.99 15.94
N ALA A 349 -20.11 -3.70 16.68
CA ALA A 349 -19.21 -4.71 17.19
C ALA A 349 -19.93 -5.79 18.01
N GLY A 350 -20.78 -5.37 18.96
CA GLY A 350 -21.65 -6.26 19.72
C GLY A 350 -22.65 -6.98 18.83
N GLN A 351 -23.65 -6.25 18.33
CA GLN A 351 -24.87 -6.84 17.74
C GLN A 351 -24.64 -7.50 16.37
N VAL A 352 -23.53 -7.20 15.69
CA VAL A 352 -23.24 -7.71 14.35
C VAL A 352 -21.88 -8.40 14.28
N GLY A 353 -20.84 -7.80 14.86
CA GLY A 353 -19.49 -8.35 14.86
C GLY A 353 -19.39 -9.69 15.60
N VAL A 354 -19.88 -9.75 16.84
CA VAL A 354 -19.83 -10.96 17.66
C VAL A 354 -20.56 -12.14 16.99
N PRO A 355 -21.84 -12.02 16.57
CA PRO A 355 -22.53 -13.12 15.88
C PRO A 355 -21.82 -13.60 14.61
N ARG A 356 -21.19 -12.69 13.86
CA ARG A 356 -20.43 -13.04 12.64
C ARG A 356 -19.18 -13.83 12.96
N LEU A 357 -18.40 -13.40 13.95
CA LEU A 357 -17.18 -14.10 14.36
C LEU A 357 -17.50 -15.48 14.96
N LEU A 358 -18.50 -15.59 15.83
CA LEU A 358 -18.95 -16.88 16.37
C LEU A 358 -19.38 -17.84 15.26
N LYS A 359 -20.14 -17.34 14.26
CA LYS A 359 -20.51 -18.13 13.08
C LYS A 359 -19.29 -18.57 12.27
N LEU A 360 -18.30 -17.70 12.08
CA LEU A 360 -17.07 -18.02 11.37
C LEU A 360 -16.25 -19.08 12.11
N PHE A 361 -16.00 -18.91 13.40
CA PHE A 361 -15.21 -19.88 14.17
C PHE A 361 -15.90 -21.24 14.25
N LYS A 362 -17.23 -21.26 14.38
CA LYS A 362 -18.01 -22.51 14.29
C LYS A 362 -17.90 -23.16 12.92
N LYS A 363 -17.94 -22.38 11.84
CA LYS A 363 -17.73 -22.86 10.46
C LYS A 363 -16.33 -23.45 10.27
N LEU A 364 -15.32 -22.88 10.94
CA LEU A 364 -13.93 -23.33 10.87
C LEU A 364 -13.60 -24.42 11.89
N GLY A 365 -14.50 -24.74 12.81
CA GLY A 365 -14.29 -25.77 13.85
C GLY A 365 -13.31 -25.39 14.95
N VAL A 366 -13.11 -24.07 15.19
CA VAL A 366 -12.14 -23.55 16.18
C VAL A 366 -12.80 -22.78 17.32
N GLN A 367 -14.13 -22.76 17.42
CA GLN A 367 -14.88 -21.92 18.36
C GLN A 367 -14.51 -22.12 19.83
N ASN A 368 -14.17 -23.34 20.24
CA ASN A 368 -13.76 -23.66 21.61
C ASN A 368 -12.24 -23.52 21.83
N LYS A 369 -11.51 -23.03 20.83
CA LYS A 369 -10.06 -22.80 20.82
C LYS A 369 -9.72 -21.32 20.65
N VAL A 370 -10.70 -20.44 20.82
CA VAL A 370 -10.55 -18.98 20.81
C VAL A 370 -10.60 -18.47 22.26
N THR A 371 -9.83 -17.43 22.56
CA THR A 371 -9.91 -16.69 23.82
C THR A 371 -10.54 -15.33 23.58
N TRP A 372 -11.59 -14.98 24.31
CA TRP A 372 -12.23 -13.66 24.26
C TRP A 372 -11.76 -12.82 25.45
N PHE A 373 -11.09 -11.71 25.19
CA PHE A 373 -10.77 -10.71 26.20
C PHE A 373 -11.91 -9.70 26.22
N VAL A 374 -12.63 -9.65 27.33
CA VAL A 374 -13.91 -8.93 27.40
C VAL A 374 -13.81 -7.82 28.45
N PRO A 375 -13.97 -6.55 28.04
CA PRO A 375 -14.25 -5.47 28.98
C PRO A 375 -15.59 -5.76 29.64
N MET A 376 -15.66 -5.70 30.97
CA MET A 376 -16.90 -6.11 31.66
C MET A 376 -18.08 -5.17 31.35
N HIS A 377 -17.83 -3.92 30.95
CA HIS A 377 -18.86 -3.05 30.38
C HIS A 377 -19.51 -3.68 29.13
N SER A 378 -18.72 -4.28 28.22
CA SER A 378 -19.24 -4.94 27.02
C SER A 378 -20.06 -6.18 27.38
N ALA A 379 -19.65 -6.94 28.41
CA ALA A 379 -20.43 -8.09 28.89
C ALA A 379 -21.82 -7.67 29.40
N GLU A 380 -21.92 -6.57 30.16
CA GLU A 380 -23.19 -6.06 30.68
C GLU A 380 -24.02 -5.33 29.62
N SER A 381 -23.37 -4.67 28.65
CA SER A 381 -24.05 -3.92 27.59
C SER A 381 -24.65 -4.81 26.51
N PHE A 382 -24.04 -5.98 26.28
CA PHE A 382 -24.42 -6.94 25.25
C PHE A 382 -24.58 -8.35 25.84
N PRO A 383 -25.53 -8.55 26.78
CA PRO A 383 -25.64 -9.79 27.55
C PRO A 383 -25.99 -11.00 26.67
N ASP A 384 -26.79 -10.83 25.62
CA ASP A 384 -27.18 -11.91 24.71
C ASP A 384 -25.97 -12.37 23.85
N GLU A 385 -25.18 -11.43 23.37
CA GLU A 385 -23.95 -11.71 22.64
C GLU A 385 -22.88 -12.33 23.55
N PHE A 386 -22.71 -11.81 24.77
CA PHE A 386 -21.80 -12.37 25.77
C PHE A 386 -22.19 -13.82 26.14
N GLN A 387 -23.48 -14.08 26.35
CA GLN A 387 -24.01 -15.41 26.57
C GLN A 387 -23.72 -16.34 25.38
N SER A 388 -23.85 -15.85 24.15
CA SER A 388 -23.51 -16.62 22.94
C SER A 388 -22.01 -16.97 22.86
N ILE A 389 -21.12 -16.11 23.38
CA ILE A 389 -19.69 -16.40 23.49
C ILE A 389 -19.47 -17.53 24.51
N LEU A 390 -20.10 -17.47 25.69
CA LEU A 390 -20.01 -18.53 26.71
C LEU A 390 -20.47 -19.88 26.16
N GLU A 391 -21.59 -19.91 25.44
CA GLU A 391 -22.17 -21.12 24.84
C GLU A 391 -21.28 -21.72 23.73
N SER A 392 -20.38 -20.93 23.14
CA SER A 392 -19.42 -21.42 22.14
C SER A 392 -18.34 -22.32 22.74
N GLY A 393 -18.15 -22.26 24.06
CA GLY A 393 -17.10 -22.98 24.79
C GLY A 393 -15.72 -22.32 24.68
N ALA A 394 -15.65 -21.06 24.22
CA ALA A 394 -14.43 -20.27 24.19
C ALA A 394 -13.93 -19.95 25.62
N GLU A 395 -12.64 -19.63 25.74
CA GLU A 395 -12.09 -19.05 26.97
C GLU A 395 -12.55 -17.59 27.10
N ILE A 396 -12.88 -17.13 28.32
CA ILE A 396 -13.13 -15.72 28.63
C ILE A 396 -12.01 -15.21 29.54
N SER A 397 -11.46 -14.05 29.21
CA SER A 397 -10.43 -13.35 29.98
C SER A 397 -10.81 -11.88 30.18
N LEU A 398 -10.21 -11.24 31.19
CA LEU A 398 -10.53 -9.85 31.52
C LEU A 398 -9.81 -8.86 30.61
N HIS A 399 -10.49 -7.74 30.33
CA HIS A 399 -9.97 -6.63 29.52
C HIS A 399 -10.39 -5.24 30.05
N GLY A 400 -10.29 -5.04 31.36
CA GLY A 400 -10.77 -3.82 32.02
C GLY A 400 -12.30 -3.79 32.18
N TYR A 401 -12.85 -2.62 32.53
CA TYR A 401 -14.31 -2.43 32.61
C TYR A 401 -14.79 -1.65 31.38
N CYS A 402 -14.50 -0.36 31.31
CA CYS A 402 -14.74 0.54 30.17
C CYS A 402 -13.54 0.64 29.23
N HIS A 403 -12.70 -0.41 29.15
CA HIS A 403 -11.50 -0.43 28.31
C HIS A 403 -10.55 0.75 28.63
N GLU A 404 -10.31 1.00 29.92
CA GLU A 404 -9.50 2.12 30.42
C GLU A 404 -8.01 1.82 30.30
N GLY A 405 -7.24 2.74 29.70
CA GLY A 405 -5.78 2.63 29.71
C GLY A 405 -5.25 2.87 31.12
N ALA A 406 -4.30 2.05 31.61
CA ALA A 406 -3.76 2.22 32.96
C ALA A 406 -3.22 3.64 33.28
N PRO A 407 -2.71 4.44 32.32
CA PRO A 407 -2.39 5.85 32.56
C PRO A 407 -3.54 6.78 32.93
N GLN A 408 -4.77 6.39 32.63
CA GLN A 408 -5.98 7.16 32.97
C GLN A 408 -6.41 6.94 34.42
N LEU A 409 -5.91 5.89 35.09
CA LEU A 409 -6.34 5.48 36.41
C LEU A 409 -5.30 5.85 37.48
N THR A 410 -5.79 6.27 38.64
CA THR A 410 -4.99 6.23 39.88
C THR A 410 -4.85 4.78 40.35
N PRO A 411 -3.83 4.44 41.16
CA PRO A 411 -3.68 3.07 41.69
C PRO A 411 -4.91 2.56 42.45
N THR A 412 -5.63 3.44 43.15
CA THR A 412 -6.88 3.07 43.81
C THR A 412 -7.97 2.72 42.80
N GLN A 413 -8.17 3.55 41.77
CA GLN A 413 -9.16 3.28 40.73
C GLN A 413 -8.84 2.01 39.95
N GLU A 414 -7.56 1.77 39.64
CA GLU A 414 -7.10 0.54 38.97
C GLU A 414 -7.47 -0.71 39.79
N LYS A 415 -7.23 -0.67 41.11
CA LYS A 415 -7.63 -1.74 42.01
C LYS A 415 -9.16 -1.90 42.06
N ASP A 416 -9.90 -0.82 42.24
CA ASP A 416 -11.36 -0.85 42.35
C ASP A 416 -11.99 -1.43 41.07
N VAL A 417 -11.50 -1.03 39.89
CA VAL A 417 -11.92 -1.57 38.59
C VAL A 417 -11.61 -3.06 38.49
N LEU A 418 -10.38 -3.48 38.84
CA LEU A 418 -10.01 -4.90 38.75
C LEU A 418 -10.84 -5.77 39.71
N GLU A 419 -11.04 -5.34 40.96
CA GLU A 419 -11.86 -6.05 41.94
C GLU A 419 -13.30 -6.18 41.48
N HIS A 420 -13.86 -5.10 40.90
CA HIS A 420 -15.20 -5.12 40.32
C HIS A 420 -15.29 -6.10 39.14
N CYS A 421 -14.33 -6.05 38.20
CA CYS A 421 -14.31 -6.96 37.06
C CYS A 421 -14.15 -8.42 37.47
N ILE A 422 -13.34 -8.73 38.50
CA ILE A 422 -13.22 -10.10 39.03
C ILE A 422 -14.56 -10.58 39.61
N ALA A 423 -15.24 -9.74 40.39
CA ALA A 423 -16.52 -10.10 41.00
C ALA A 423 -17.60 -10.33 39.93
N LEU A 424 -17.70 -9.43 38.95
CA LEU A 424 -18.66 -9.53 37.86
C LEU A 424 -18.37 -10.73 36.94
N TYR A 425 -17.09 -10.98 36.62
CA TYR A 425 -16.69 -12.19 35.90
C TYR A 425 -17.10 -13.46 36.66
N GLN A 426 -16.90 -13.50 37.99
CA GLN A 426 -17.30 -14.65 38.80
C GLN A 426 -18.81 -14.88 38.80
N GLU A 427 -19.59 -13.80 38.83
CA GLU A 427 -21.05 -13.85 38.72
C GLU A 427 -21.49 -14.40 37.36
N LEU A 428 -20.93 -13.89 36.27
CA LEU A 428 -21.37 -14.22 34.91
C LEU A 428 -20.82 -15.57 34.40
N VAL A 429 -19.58 -15.92 34.74
CA VAL A 429 -18.87 -17.09 34.20
C VAL A 429 -18.82 -18.26 35.21
N GLY A 430 -19.06 -18.00 36.49
CA GLY A 430 -19.04 -19.02 37.55
C GLY A 430 -17.65 -19.54 37.92
N LYS A 431 -16.59 -18.88 37.45
CA LYS A 431 -15.18 -19.22 37.72
C LYS A 431 -14.38 -17.95 38.01
N ARG A 432 -13.17 -18.09 38.56
CA ARG A 432 -12.23 -16.95 38.66
C ARG A 432 -11.58 -16.72 37.28
N PRO A 433 -11.35 -15.45 36.86
CA PRO A 433 -10.55 -15.19 35.68
C PRO A 433 -9.09 -15.60 35.93
N VAL A 434 -8.44 -16.11 34.89
CA VAL A 434 -7.02 -16.51 34.95
C VAL A 434 -6.16 -15.77 33.93
N GLY A 435 -6.77 -15.17 32.90
CA GLY A 435 -6.12 -14.36 31.90
C GLY A 435 -6.52 -12.89 31.98
N TYR A 436 -5.57 -12.03 31.61
CA TYR A 436 -5.77 -10.60 31.51
C TYR A 436 -5.09 -10.08 30.25
N ARG A 437 -5.66 -9.04 29.65
CA ARG A 437 -5.01 -8.17 28.68
C ARG A 437 -5.30 -6.72 29.07
N ALA A 438 -4.27 -5.88 29.14
CA ALA A 438 -4.46 -4.47 29.41
C ALA A 438 -5.10 -3.78 28.19
N PRO A 439 -6.12 -2.92 28.37
CA PRO A 439 -6.63 -2.06 27.30
C PRO A 439 -5.50 -1.31 26.59
N LEU A 440 -5.47 -1.39 25.26
CA LEU A 440 -4.41 -0.82 24.40
C LEU A 440 -2.98 -1.28 24.78
N TYR A 441 -2.85 -2.47 25.37
CA TYR A 441 -1.58 -3.01 25.87
C TYR A 441 -0.88 -2.12 26.91
N GLN A 442 -1.60 -1.20 27.54
CA GLN A 442 -1.04 -0.25 28.50
C GLN A 442 -0.97 -0.86 29.90
N LEU A 443 -0.11 -1.84 30.09
CA LEU A 443 0.14 -2.48 31.38
C LEU A 443 1.11 -1.64 32.24
N ARG A 444 0.87 -1.56 33.56
CA ARG A 444 1.77 -0.92 34.53
C ARG A 444 2.28 -1.91 35.57
N GLU A 445 3.34 -1.55 36.26
CA GLU A 445 3.89 -2.33 37.38
C GLU A 445 2.83 -2.52 38.48
N THR A 446 1.99 -1.50 38.74
CA THR A 446 0.87 -1.61 39.69
C THR A 446 -0.19 -2.63 39.22
N THR A 447 -0.48 -2.68 37.92
CA THR A 447 -1.36 -3.71 37.34
C THR A 447 -0.78 -5.10 37.57
N VAL A 448 0.51 -5.28 37.29
CA VAL A 448 1.22 -6.56 37.48
C VAL A 448 1.13 -7.02 38.93
N GLU A 449 1.43 -6.14 39.90
CA GLU A 449 1.34 -6.44 41.33
C GLU A 449 -0.06 -6.91 41.73
N LEU A 450 -1.10 -6.23 41.22
CA LEU A 450 -2.49 -6.60 41.45
C LEU A 450 -2.81 -7.97 40.83
N LEU A 451 -2.45 -8.20 39.57
CA LEU A 451 -2.68 -9.48 38.89
C LEU A 451 -1.99 -10.65 39.62
N GLU A 452 -0.76 -10.46 40.12
CA GLU A 452 -0.07 -11.45 40.96
C GLU A 452 -0.79 -11.64 42.32
N GLN A 453 -1.22 -10.55 42.98
CA GLN A 453 -1.98 -10.60 44.23
C GLN A 453 -3.28 -11.40 44.05
N TYR A 454 -3.97 -11.17 42.93
CA TYR A 454 -5.17 -11.89 42.53
C TYR A 454 -4.86 -13.18 41.75
N SER A 455 -3.63 -13.70 41.82
CA SER A 455 -3.28 -15.05 41.33
C SER A 455 -3.72 -15.33 39.88
N PHE A 456 -3.64 -14.32 39.01
CA PHE A 456 -3.80 -14.53 37.57
C PHE A 456 -2.69 -15.48 37.08
N LEU A 457 -2.99 -16.24 36.03
CA LEU A 457 -2.03 -17.16 35.42
C LEU A 457 -1.14 -16.42 34.43
N TYR A 458 -1.75 -15.61 33.56
CA TYR A 458 -1.07 -14.97 32.46
C TYR A 458 -1.56 -13.56 32.16
N ASP A 459 -0.68 -12.78 31.55
CA ASP A 459 -0.96 -11.53 30.84
C ASP A 459 -0.59 -11.70 29.35
N THR A 460 -1.14 -10.84 28.50
CA THR A 460 -0.77 -10.75 27.08
C THR A 460 -0.82 -9.31 26.59
N SER A 461 0.04 -8.48 27.19
CA SER A 461 0.10 -7.04 26.93
C SER A 461 1.52 -6.56 26.57
N LEU A 462 2.56 -7.38 26.72
CA LEU A 462 3.96 -6.97 26.57
C LEU A 462 4.65 -7.67 25.40
N SER A 463 5.62 -6.98 24.81
CA SER A 463 6.27 -7.38 23.56
C SER A 463 7.78 -7.64 23.70
N HIS A 464 8.25 -8.20 24.83
CA HIS A 464 9.68 -8.56 24.99
C HIS A 464 10.09 -9.75 24.09
N HIS A 465 9.10 -10.52 23.62
CA HIS A 465 9.24 -11.51 22.56
C HIS A 465 8.03 -11.36 21.62
N ASP A 466 8.02 -12.12 20.54
CA ASP A 466 6.96 -12.15 19.53
C ASP A 466 6.28 -13.53 19.34
N SER A 467 6.90 -14.61 19.83
CA SER A 467 6.58 -15.99 19.45
C SER A 467 6.87 -17.03 20.55
N LYS A 468 7.42 -16.62 21.71
CA LYS A 468 7.63 -17.49 22.86
C LYS A 468 7.06 -16.85 24.13
N PRO A 469 6.32 -17.60 24.96
CA PRO A 469 5.95 -17.12 26.29
C PRO A 469 7.18 -16.98 27.19
N TYR A 470 7.07 -16.10 28.18
CA TYR A 470 8.13 -15.83 29.16
C TYR A 470 7.53 -15.46 30.52
N TYR A 471 8.32 -15.44 31.58
CA TYR A 471 7.88 -14.86 32.85
C TYR A 471 7.88 -13.34 32.73
N LEU A 472 6.78 -12.71 33.14
CA LEU A 472 6.66 -11.25 33.10
C LEU A 472 7.81 -10.60 33.90
N PRO A 473 8.63 -9.72 33.29
CA PRO A 473 9.79 -9.14 33.97
C PRO A 473 9.37 -8.26 35.15
N ASN A 474 9.85 -8.59 36.35
CA ASN A 474 9.70 -7.73 37.52
C ASN A 474 10.80 -6.66 37.52
N LEU A 475 10.48 -5.49 36.97
CA LEU A 475 11.35 -4.32 36.89
C LEU A 475 10.79 -3.19 37.75
N PRO A 476 11.65 -2.41 38.45
CA PRO A 476 11.20 -1.15 39.00
C PRO A 476 10.85 -0.18 37.86
N PRO A 477 10.00 0.84 38.11
CA PRO A 477 9.61 1.81 37.10
C PRO A 477 10.80 2.43 36.36
N ILE A 478 10.72 2.45 35.04
CA ILE A 478 11.78 2.98 34.18
C ILE A 478 11.90 4.50 34.43
N LYS A 479 13.10 4.95 34.79
CA LYS A 479 13.40 6.37 34.97
C LYS A 479 13.60 7.03 33.60
N VAL A 480 12.69 7.92 33.23
CA VAL A 480 12.81 8.74 32.02
C VAL A 480 13.84 9.87 32.22
N PRO A 481 14.55 10.30 31.17
CA PRO A 481 15.43 11.46 31.25
C PRO A 481 14.67 12.74 31.65
N SER A 482 15.27 13.53 32.55
CA SER A 482 14.90 14.94 32.77
C SER A 482 15.89 15.83 32.03
N TYR A 483 15.35 16.79 31.28
CA TYR A 483 16.11 17.77 30.49
C TYR A 483 15.95 19.20 31.01
N GLU A 484 15.50 19.36 32.25
CA GLU A 484 15.47 20.67 32.92
C GLU A 484 16.90 21.20 33.10
N GLU A 485 17.06 22.53 33.12
CA GLU A 485 18.37 23.19 33.23
C GLU A 485 19.15 22.78 34.51
N SER A 486 18.41 22.43 35.56
CA SER A 486 18.95 21.95 36.84
C SER A 486 19.29 20.46 36.86
N ALA A 487 18.88 19.69 35.84
CA ALA A 487 19.07 18.25 35.80
C ALA A 487 20.50 17.87 35.38
N SER A 488 21.07 16.86 36.02
CA SER A 488 22.36 16.31 35.62
C SER A 488 22.13 15.15 34.64
N ALA A 489 22.85 15.14 33.51
CA ALA A 489 22.81 14.00 32.59
C ALA A 489 23.18 12.67 33.28
N LYS A 490 23.98 12.71 34.36
CA LYS A 490 24.34 11.52 35.14
C LYS A 490 23.14 10.83 35.81
N ASP A 491 22.03 11.55 35.99
CA ASP A 491 20.84 11.04 36.67
C ASP A 491 20.08 10.03 35.80
N TRP A 492 20.19 10.13 34.48
CA TRP A 492 19.50 9.26 33.52
C TRP A 492 20.43 8.45 32.60
N MET A 493 21.74 8.77 32.52
CA MET A 493 22.73 7.94 31.80
C MET A 493 23.09 6.65 32.55
N ASN A 494 22.08 5.86 32.92
CA ASN A 494 22.22 4.57 33.59
C ASN A 494 21.60 3.47 32.71
N PRO A 495 22.17 2.25 32.67
CA PRO A 495 21.54 1.14 31.96
C PRO A 495 20.22 0.74 32.64
N LEU A 496 19.36 0.03 31.90
CA LEU A 496 18.13 -0.54 32.47
C LEU A 496 18.46 -1.47 33.65
N PRO A 497 17.63 -1.46 34.71
CA PRO A 497 17.80 -2.38 35.82
C PRO A 497 17.61 -3.82 35.35
N LYS A 498 18.32 -4.76 35.99
CA LYS A 498 18.07 -6.19 35.75
C LYS A 498 16.75 -6.57 36.43
N PRO A 499 15.87 -7.36 35.77
CA PRO A 499 14.65 -7.83 36.40
C PRO A 499 14.98 -8.76 37.57
N SER A 500 14.12 -8.74 38.58
CA SER A 500 14.20 -9.70 39.69
C SER A 500 13.84 -11.11 39.18
N PRO A 501 14.41 -12.19 39.75
CA PRO A 501 14.05 -13.56 39.39
C PRO A 501 12.54 -13.80 39.52
N PRO A 502 11.93 -14.59 38.62
CA PRO A 502 10.51 -14.92 38.72
C PRO A 502 10.24 -15.69 40.02
N THR A 503 9.00 -15.64 40.47
CA THR A 503 8.50 -16.39 41.62
C THR A 503 7.34 -17.30 41.20
N SER A 504 6.84 -18.14 42.11
CA SER A 504 5.63 -18.93 41.86
C SER A 504 4.38 -18.09 41.52
N LYS A 505 4.34 -16.83 41.96
CA LYS A 505 3.25 -15.88 41.66
C LYS A 505 3.42 -15.19 40.31
N THR A 506 4.61 -15.22 39.72
CA THR A 506 4.90 -14.48 38.49
C THR A 506 4.06 -14.99 37.33
N LEU A 507 3.47 -14.03 36.62
CA LEU A 507 2.61 -14.23 35.46
C LEU A 507 3.42 -14.82 34.31
N VAL A 508 2.76 -15.68 33.54
CA VAL A 508 3.24 -15.98 32.18
C VAL A 508 2.83 -14.82 31.29
N GLU A 509 3.77 -14.26 30.56
CA GLU A 509 3.48 -13.33 29.49
C GLU A 509 3.41 -14.10 28.18
N ILE A 510 2.26 -14.05 27.51
CA ILE A 510 2.11 -14.47 26.12
C ILE A 510 2.20 -13.22 25.26
N PRO A 511 3.25 -13.06 24.44
CA PRO A 511 3.54 -11.76 23.84
C PRO A 511 2.41 -11.22 22.98
N ALA A 512 2.01 -9.98 23.25
CA ALA A 512 1.16 -9.19 22.35
C ALA A 512 2.03 -8.42 21.35
N ASN A 513 1.52 -8.21 20.14
CA ASN A 513 2.26 -7.52 19.09
C ASN A 513 1.33 -6.77 18.14
N TRP A 514 1.63 -5.48 17.92
CA TRP A 514 0.94 -4.59 16.97
C TRP A 514 0.94 -5.11 15.51
N TYR A 515 1.87 -5.99 15.14
CA TYR A 515 1.95 -6.60 13.81
C TYR A 515 1.17 -7.93 13.70
N ALA A 516 0.44 -8.33 14.74
CA ALA A 516 -0.43 -9.51 14.72
C ALA A 516 -1.81 -9.18 15.32
N GLU A 517 -2.37 -8.04 14.90
CA GLU A 517 -3.71 -7.60 15.26
C GLU A 517 -4.37 -6.85 14.09
N ASP A 518 -5.71 -6.75 14.09
CA ASP A 518 -6.50 -6.23 12.97
C ASP A 518 -6.89 -4.75 13.12
N MET A 519 -7.06 -4.24 14.33
CA MET A 519 -7.67 -2.95 14.61
C MET A 519 -6.78 -1.78 14.26
N THR A 520 -5.49 -1.77 14.67
CA THR A 520 -4.62 -0.62 14.34
C THR A 520 -4.50 -0.34 12.84
N PRO A 521 -4.39 -1.32 11.92
CA PRO A 521 -4.38 -1.02 10.49
C PRO A 521 -5.77 -0.80 9.87
N LEU A 522 -6.81 -1.48 10.37
CA LEU A 522 -8.10 -1.58 9.67
C LEU A 522 -9.27 -0.83 10.33
N GLN A 523 -9.10 -0.28 11.53
CA GLN A 523 -10.12 0.54 12.19
C GLN A 523 -9.79 2.03 12.10
N PHE A 524 -10.76 2.82 11.61
CA PHE A 524 -10.65 4.28 11.62
C PHE A 524 -11.25 4.87 12.90
N TRP A 525 -10.48 5.72 13.56
CA TRP A 525 -10.82 6.51 14.74
C TRP A 525 -10.66 8.00 14.42
N PRO A 526 -11.75 8.78 14.30
CA PRO A 526 -11.68 10.16 13.80
C PRO A 526 -10.89 11.12 14.69
N HIS A 527 -10.74 10.80 15.97
CA HIS A 527 -10.11 11.66 16.97
C HIS A 527 -8.73 11.15 17.44
N VAL A 528 -8.19 10.13 16.78
CA VAL A 528 -6.86 9.59 17.07
C VAL A 528 -5.90 10.02 15.97
N PRO A 529 -4.90 10.89 16.24
CA PRO A 529 -4.03 11.46 15.20
C PRO A 529 -3.26 10.42 14.37
N ASN A 530 -2.96 9.26 14.94
CA ASN A 530 -2.26 8.15 14.28
C ASN A 530 -3.21 7.07 13.73
N SER A 531 -4.52 7.34 13.66
CA SER A 531 -5.49 6.39 13.14
C SER A 531 -5.18 6.01 11.69
N GLN A 532 -5.31 4.71 11.38
CA GLN A 532 -5.41 4.20 10.02
C GLN A 532 -6.88 3.89 9.70
N GLY A 533 -7.18 2.72 9.13
CA GLY A 533 -8.55 2.31 8.78
C GLY A 533 -8.77 2.01 7.30
N TYR A 534 -7.76 2.22 6.46
CA TYR A 534 -7.86 2.06 5.00
C TYR A 534 -6.76 1.16 4.42
N VAL A 535 -6.03 0.43 5.27
CA VAL A 535 -5.01 -0.52 4.81
C VAL A 535 -5.70 -1.70 4.10
N ASP A 536 -5.14 -2.16 2.98
CA ASP A 536 -5.69 -3.31 2.26
C ASP A 536 -5.57 -4.58 3.12
N VAL A 537 -6.69 -5.28 3.32
CA VAL A 537 -6.76 -6.56 4.02
C VAL A 537 -5.79 -7.61 3.47
N ARG A 538 -5.43 -7.55 2.19
CA ARG A 538 -4.45 -8.45 1.56
C ARG A 538 -3.03 -8.19 2.03
N VAL A 539 -2.68 -6.93 2.33
CA VAL A 539 -1.37 -6.58 2.88
C VAL A 539 -1.23 -7.15 4.29
N ILE A 540 -2.27 -6.99 5.11
CA ILE A 540 -2.31 -7.54 6.47
C ILE A 540 -2.26 -9.08 6.46
N GLU A 541 -3.07 -9.72 5.59
CA GLU A 541 -3.07 -11.17 5.42
C GLU A 541 -1.68 -11.72 5.07
N ASN A 542 -0.98 -11.07 4.14
CA ASN A 542 0.36 -11.51 3.72
C ASN A 542 1.40 -11.26 4.81
N MET A 543 1.35 -10.11 5.49
CA MET A 543 2.25 -9.83 6.62
C MET A 543 2.12 -10.89 7.73
N TRP A 544 0.90 -11.33 8.03
CA TRP A 544 0.68 -12.42 9.00
C TRP A 544 1.21 -13.78 8.51
N LYS A 545 1.10 -14.07 7.21
CA LYS A 545 1.69 -15.29 6.62
C LYS A 545 3.22 -15.26 6.68
N ASP A 546 3.84 -14.15 6.29
CA ASP A 546 5.29 -13.97 6.31
C ASP A 546 5.83 -14.14 7.74
N LYS A 547 5.15 -13.53 8.72
CA LYS A 547 5.48 -13.70 10.14
C LYS A 547 5.38 -15.17 10.58
N PHE A 548 4.30 -15.86 10.20
CA PHE A 548 4.12 -17.27 10.54
C PHE A 548 5.19 -18.15 9.91
N GLU A 549 5.51 -17.96 8.63
CA GLU A 549 6.52 -18.74 7.92
C GLU A 549 7.91 -18.55 8.49
N TRP A 550 8.25 -17.33 8.92
CA TRP A 550 9.50 -17.07 9.63
C TRP A 550 9.52 -17.77 10.99
N ILE A 551 8.48 -17.65 11.81
CA ILE A 551 8.39 -18.38 13.11
C ILE A 551 8.52 -19.89 12.88
N ARG A 552 7.94 -20.40 11.79
CA ARG A 552 8.00 -21.81 11.41
C ARG A 552 9.41 -22.26 11.01
N SER A 553 10.22 -21.42 10.36
CA SER A 553 11.61 -21.78 10.04
C SER A 553 12.48 -21.95 11.28
N GLU A 554 12.12 -21.30 12.39
CA GLU A 554 12.88 -21.33 13.65
C GLU A 554 12.50 -22.51 14.59
N LEU A 555 11.60 -23.40 14.17
CA LEU A 555 11.13 -24.52 15.02
C LEU A 555 12.24 -25.50 15.42
N ASP A 556 13.23 -25.70 14.54
CA ASP A 556 14.32 -26.63 14.79
C ASP A 556 15.26 -26.14 15.91
N GLU A 557 15.35 -24.82 16.11
CA GLU A 557 16.17 -24.20 17.15
C GLU A 557 15.51 -24.16 18.54
N MET A 558 14.27 -24.64 18.67
CA MET A 558 13.56 -24.66 19.96
C MET A 558 14.23 -25.57 20.98
N ARG A 559 14.41 -25.04 22.20
CA ARG A 559 14.80 -25.85 23.36
C ARG A 559 13.62 -26.71 23.82
N ALA A 560 13.90 -27.76 24.59
CA ALA A 560 12.86 -28.64 25.13
C ALA A 560 11.88 -27.92 26.07
N SER A 561 12.25 -26.78 26.65
CA SER A 561 11.42 -25.95 27.54
C SER A 561 10.62 -24.87 26.80
N ASP A 562 10.84 -24.69 25.48
CA ASP A 562 10.19 -23.64 24.71
C ASP A 562 8.80 -24.11 24.24
N VAL A 563 7.82 -23.21 24.30
CA VAL A 563 6.53 -23.34 23.61
C VAL A 563 6.51 -22.25 22.55
N MET A 564 6.30 -22.63 21.28
CA MET A 564 6.19 -21.66 20.19
C MET A 564 4.73 -21.29 20.02
N VAL A 565 4.44 -19.99 20.03
CA VAL A 565 3.09 -19.44 19.90
C VAL A 565 3.01 -18.52 18.68
N PHE A 566 1.83 -18.47 18.06
CA PHE A 566 1.44 -17.45 17.09
C PHE A 566 0.17 -16.75 17.61
N PRO A 567 0.33 -15.68 18.40
CA PRO A 567 -0.78 -14.87 18.89
C PRO A 567 -1.35 -14.03 17.75
N LEU A 568 -2.67 -14.08 17.55
CA LEU A 568 -3.41 -13.22 16.62
C LEU A 568 -4.59 -12.58 17.37
N VAL A 569 -4.66 -11.26 17.34
CA VAL A 569 -5.71 -10.48 18.00
C VAL A 569 -6.69 -9.96 16.96
N LEU A 570 -7.98 -10.20 17.20
CA LEU A 570 -9.07 -9.76 16.34
C LEU A 570 -10.03 -8.91 17.18
N HIS A 571 -10.81 -8.04 16.54
CA HIS A 571 -11.85 -7.27 17.23
C HIS A 571 -13.18 -7.44 16.49
N PRO A 572 -14.33 -7.63 17.16
CA PRO A 572 -15.64 -7.65 16.50
C PRO A 572 -15.92 -6.35 15.75
N ASP A 573 -15.38 -5.23 16.26
CA ASP A 573 -15.37 -3.90 15.67
C ASP A 573 -14.85 -3.93 14.23
N THR A 574 -13.77 -4.68 14.00
CA THR A 574 -12.99 -4.68 12.76
C THR A 574 -13.16 -5.98 11.98
N SER A 575 -12.76 -7.12 12.54
CA SER A 575 -12.92 -8.45 11.95
C SER A 575 -14.37 -8.89 11.76
N GLY A 576 -15.33 -8.22 12.40
CA GLY A 576 -16.76 -8.38 12.12
C GLY A 576 -17.24 -7.72 10.82
N MET A 577 -16.46 -6.79 10.25
CA MET A 577 -16.81 -6.09 9.01
C MET A 577 -16.81 -7.03 7.80
N ALA A 578 -17.73 -6.81 6.85
CA ALA A 578 -17.97 -7.74 5.76
C ALA A 578 -16.75 -7.97 4.83
N HIS A 579 -15.92 -6.95 4.66
CA HIS A 579 -14.71 -7.04 3.82
C HIS A 579 -13.51 -7.61 4.58
N VAL A 580 -13.46 -7.45 5.91
CA VAL A 580 -12.38 -7.96 6.77
C VAL A 580 -12.61 -9.42 7.17
N ILE A 581 -13.85 -9.84 7.47
CA ILE A 581 -14.13 -11.21 7.92
C ILE A 581 -13.69 -12.27 6.89
N GLY A 582 -13.72 -11.93 5.60
CA GLY A 582 -13.19 -12.80 4.55
C GLY A 582 -11.67 -13.00 4.63
N MET A 583 -10.91 -12.02 5.14
CA MET A 583 -9.48 -12.14 5.42
C MET A 583 -9.23 -13.15 6.55
N VAL A 584 -9.96 -13.01 7.65
CA VAL A 584 -9.88 -13.93 8.79
C VAL A 584 -10.17 -15.36 8.34
N GLU A 585 -11.22 -15.57 7.55
CA GLU A 585 -11.55 -16.90 7.03
C GLU A 585 -10.40 -17.50 6.20
N ARG A 586 -9.81 -16.71 5.30
CA ARG A 586 -8.71 -17.18 4.44
C ARG A 586 -7.45 -17.49 5.24
N PHE A 587 -7.09 -16.62 6.17
CA PHE A 587 -5.88 -16.79 6.97
C PHE A 587 -5.99 -18.00 7.90
N VAL A 588 -7.11 -18.18 8.60
CA VAL A 588 -7.30 -19.35 9.47
C VAL A 588 -7.35 -20.65 8.65
N LYS A 589 -7.99 -20.67 7.47
CA LYS A 589 -7.94 -21.82 6.57
C LYS A 589 -6.52 -22.13 6.08
N TRP A 590 -5.74 -21.10 5.80
CA TRP A 590 -4.34 -21.27 5.41
C TRP A 590 -3.52 -21.88 6.55
N LEU A 591 -3.71 -21.42 7.80
CA LEU A 591 -3.10 -22.04 8.99
C LEU A 591 -3.52 -23.51 9.15
N GLN A 592 -4.80 -23.82 8.96
CA GLN A 592 -5.31 -25.20 8.99
C GLN A 592 -4.68 -26.11 7.92
N GLY A 593 -4.17 -25.54 6.82
CA GLY A 593 -3.45 -26.27 5.78
C GLY A 593 -2.09 -26.83 6.22
N TRP A 594 -1.50 -26.30 7.30
CA TRP A 594 -0.24 -26.76 7.91
C TRP A 594 -0.48 -27.89 8.94
N GLU A 595 -1.34 -28.84 8.57
CA GLU A 595 -1.73 -29.95 9.45
C GLU A 595 -0.50 -30.72 9.95
N GLY A 596 -0.40 -30.90 11.26
CA GLY A 596 0.73 -31.58 11.91
C GLY A 596 1.81 -30.63 12.43
N GLU A 597 1.94 -29.42 11.89
CA GLU A 597 2.88 -28.38 12.36
C GLU A 597 2.20 -27.34 13.26
N VAL A 598 0.86 -27.21 13.17
CA VAL A 598 0.08 -26.26 13.99
C VAL A 598 -0.88 -26.95 14.96
N GLU A 599 -1.19 -26.25 16.05
CA GLU A 599 -2.21 -26.63 17.02
C GLU A 599 -2.97 -25.40 17.49
N PHE A 600 -4.30 -25.36 17.26
CA PHE A 600 -5.14 -24.30 17.82
C PHE A 600 -5.44 -24.60 19.29
N CYS A 601 -5.12 -23.65 20.16
CA CYS A 601 -5.38 -23.75 21.60
C CYS A 601 -5.76 -22.38 22.17
N THR A 602 -6.35 -22.38 23.36
CA THR A 602 -6.62 -21.13 24.07
C THR A 602 -5.34 -20.58 24.71
N TYR A 603 -5.36 -19.30 25.11
CA TYR A 603 -4.24 -18.68 25.83
C TYR A 603 -3.99 -19.37 27.18
N GLU A 604 -5.04 -19.74 27.93
CA GLU A 604 -4.89 -20.51 29.17
C GLU A 604 -4.17 -21.85 28.93
N GLU A 605 -4.54 -22.60 27.88
CA GLU A 605 -3.90 -23.88 27.54
C GLU A 605 -2.39 -23.70 27.30
N ALA A 606 -2.01 -22.71 26.48
CA ALA A 606 -0.61 -22.40 26.19
C ALA A 606 0.18 -21.91 27.42
N ALA A 607 -0.44 -21.04 28.25
CA ALA A 607 0.20 -20.54 29.46
C ALA A 607 0.44 -21.66 30.49
N ARG A 608 -0.52 -22.58 30.66
CA ARG A 608 -0.38 -23.73 31.57
C ARG A 608 0.71 -24.70 31.10
N GLU A 609 0.75 -25.00 29.82
CA GLU A 609 1.78 -25.86 29.22
C GLU A 609 3.17 -25.26 29.46
N TRP A 610 3.35 -23.99 29.09
CA TRP A 610 4.64 -23.32 29.24
C TRP A 610 5.06 -23.20 30.72
N LYS A 611 4.16 -22.80 31.62
CA LYS A 611 4.46 -22.68 33.07
C LYS A 611 4.80 -24.04 33.70
N GLY A 612 4.16 -25.12 33.24
CA GLY A 612 4.44 -26.49 33.68
C GLY A 612 5.83 -26.98 33.26
N MET A 613 6.35 -26.49 32.14
CA MET A 613 7.70 -26.82 31.64
C MET A 613 8.79 -25.93 32.25
N ASN A 614 8.43 -24.78 32.82
CA ASN A 614 9.35 -23.75 33.31
C ASN A 614 9.15 -23.46 34.80
N VAL A 615 8.93 -24.48 35.62
CA VAL A 615 8.62 -24.33 37.05
C VAL A 615 9.73 -23.57 37.80
N VAL A 616 9.34 -22.52 38.53
CA VAL A 616 10.22 -21.82 39.46
C VAL A 616 10.23 -22.56 40.79
N ASP A 617 11.42 -22.95 41.27
CA ASP A 617 11.60 -23.57 42.59
C ASP A 617 11.10 -22.63 43.71
N ARG A 618 10.43 -23.23 44.71
CA ARG A 618 9.73 -22.51 45.79
C ARG A 618 10.65 -21.80 46.78
#